data_AF-A0A1F9MCK5-F1
#
_entry.id   AF-A0A1F9MCK5-F1
#
_cell.length_a   1.000
_cell.length_b   1.000
_cell.length_c   1.000
_cell.angle_alpha   90.00
_cell.angle_beta   90.00
_cell.angle_gamma   90.00
#
_symmetry.space_group_name_H-M   'P 1'
#
loop_
_entity.id
_entity.type
_entity.pdbx_description
1 polymer ?
#
loop_
_entity_poly.entity_id
_entity_poly.type
_entity_poly.pdbx_seq_one_letter_code
_entity_poly.pdbx_strand_id
1 'polypeptide(L)'
;MLTGAVLLHPWLGTAVSIFLLYTTIAARDLVRHSTDVYTALATGDLPEARRRVGMIVGRDTANLDEAGVARAAVESVAESMVDGVTAPLFFALLGGPMAAMLYKTVNTMDSMFGYKNERYLKFGWAAARLDDIVNFVPARLTSMLIPAAAFLLRLDVKGALFILLRDRGRHASPNSGHTEAAVAGAIGIQLGGPNLYFGQLLEKPSIGDPIRPIEPQDILRVNRLMLAGSCLTFIFLLTLRYQIVLHLSRFIIC
;
A
#
# COMPACT_ATOMS: atom_id res chain seq x y z
N MET A 1 14.68 -6.82 19.63
CA MET A 1 13.78 -7.09 20.77
C MET A 1 13.76 -5.84 21.65
N LEU A 2 12.63 -5.51 22.28
CA LEU A 2 12.55 -4.45 23.29
C LEU A 2 13.37 -4.87 24.51
N THR A 3 14.67 -4.58 24.50
CA THR A 3 15.62 -5.00 25.54
C THR A 3 15.14 -4.60 26.93
N GLY A 4 14.56 -3.41 27.10
CA GLY A 4 13.99 -2.96 28.38
C GLY A 4 12.80 -3.78 28.91
N ALA A 5 11.88 -4.22 28.05
CA ALA A 5 10.69 -4.97 28.49
C ALA A 5 10.99 -6.46 28.74
N VAL A 6 11.94 -7.02 27.99
CA VAL A 6 12.43 -8.40 28.18
C VAL A 6 13.18 -8.53 29.52
N LEU A 7 13.84 -7.46 29.97
CA LEU A 7 14.51 -7.42 31.28
C LEU A 7 13.54 -7.46 32.47
N LEU A 8 12.28 -7.02 32.28
CA LEU A 8 11.25 -7.07 33.31
C LEU A 8 10.52 -8.42 33.34
N HIS A 9 10.04 -8.89 32.18
CA HIS A 9 9.44 -10.22 32.04
C HIS A 9 9.34 -10.63 30.55
N PRO A 10 9.80 -11.82 30.13
CA PRO A 10 9.81 -12.24 28.72
C PRO A 10 8.42 -12.17 28.04
N TRP A 11 7.37 -12.57 28.74
CA TRP A 11 6.00 -12.53 28.20
C TRP A 11 5.45 -11.10 28.04
N LEU A 12 5.87 -10.17 28.91
CA LEU A 12 5.51 -8.76 28.79
C LEU A 12 6.18 -8.14 27.56
N GLY A 13 7.46 -8.46 27.33
CA GLY A 13 8.18 -8.04 26.11
C GLY A 13 7.49 -8.53 24.83
N THR A 14 6.99 -9.77 24.82
CA THR A 14 6.24 -10.33 23.70
C THR A 14 4.90 -9.62 23.51
N ALA A 15 4.11 -9.43 24.58
CA ALA A 15 2.81 -8.76 24.51
C ALA A 15 2.93 -7.32 23.99
N VAL A 16 3.90 -6.55 24.51
CA VAL A 16 4.17 -5.18 24.03
C VAL A 16 4.62 -5.18 22.57
N SER A 17 5.46 -6.14 22.16
CA SER A 17 5.89 -6.25 20.77
C SER A 17 4.72 -6.52 19.82
N ILE A 18 3.82 -7.44 20.18
CA ILE A 18 2.62 -7.76 19.41
C ILE A 18 1.72 -6.52 19.30
N PHE A 19 1.50 -5.83 20.42
CA PHE A 19 0.68 -4.61 20.45
C PHE A 19 1.25 -3.52 19.53
N LEU A 20 2.55 -3.23 19.61
CA LEU A 20 3.17 -2.24 18.74
C LEU A 20 3.06 -2.62 17.26
N LEU A 21 3.35 -3.88 16.91
CA LEU A 21 3.21 -4.36 15.53
C LEU A 21 1.77 -4.23 15.03
N TYR A 22 0.80 -4.60 15.86
CA TYR A 22 -0.63 -4.45 15.54
C TYR A 22 -0.98 -3.00 15.18
N THR A 23 -0.46 -2.01 15.93
CA THR A 23 -0.72 -0.59 15.63
C THR A 23 -0.10 -0.08 14.32
N THR A 24 0.88 -0.80 13.76
CA THR A 24 1.56 -0.37 12.52
C THR A 24 0.92 -0.91 11.24
N ILE A 25 0.05 -1.93 11.33
CA ILE A 25 -0.53 -2.63 10.17
C ILE A 25 -1.99 -2.23 10.00
N ALA A 26 -2.33 -1.65 8.85
CA ALA A 26 -3.63 -1.07 8.52
C ALA A 26 -4.47 -1.92 7.54
N ALA A 27 -4.09 -3.18 7.27
CA ALA A 27 -4.76 -4.03 6.27
C ALA A 27 -6.28 -4.12 6.46
N ARG A 28 -6.74 -4.28 7.71
CA ARG A 28 -8.18 -4.36 8.04
C ARG A 28 -8.89 -3.04 7.75
N ASP A 29 -8.28 -1.91 8.09
CA ASP A 29 -8.87 -0.59 7.88
C ASP A 29 -8.96 -0.25 6.39
N LEU A 30 -7.93 -0.57 5.59
CA LEU A 30 -7.95 -0.43 4.14
C LEU A 30 -9.11 -1.22 3.51
N VAL A 31 -9.27 -2.49 3.89
CA VAL A 31 -10.38 -3.33 3.41
C VAL A 31 -11.72 -2.77 3.84
N ARG A 32 -11.85 -2.32 5.10
CA ARG A 32 -13.10 -1.75 5.61
C ARG A 32 -13.50 -0.51 4.81
N HIS A 33 -12.63 0.49 4.72
CA HIS A 33 -12.97 1.74 4.05
C HIS A 33 -13.25 1.58 2.56
N SER A 34 -12.48 0.74 1.86
CA SER A 34 -12.75 0.42 0.46
C SER A 34 -14.06 -0.38 0.28
N THR A 35 -14.36 -1.31 1.19
CA THR A 35 -15.63 -2.06 1.16
C THR A 35 -16.85 -1.18 1.44
N ASP A 36 -16.72 -0.15 2.28
CA ASP A 36 -17.77 0.86 2.46
C ASP A 36 -18.07 1.60 1.15
N VAL A 37 -17.04 1.96 0.37
CA VAL A 37 -17.20 2.56 -0.97
C VAL A 37 -17.91 1.58 -1.92
N TYR A 38 -17.44 0.33 -1.96
CA TYR A 38 -18.08 -0.72 -2.76
C TYR A 38 -19.56 -0.89 -2.40
N THR A 39 -19.89 -0.92 -1.11
CA THR A 39 -21.27 -1.13 -0.64
C THR A 39 -22.17 -0.01 -1.11
N ALA A 40 -21.72 1.25 -0.99
CA ALA A 40 -22.48 2.41 -1.47
C ALA A 40 -22.70 2.38 -3.00
N LEU A 41 -21.68 2.00 -3.78
CA LEU A 41 -21.82 1.81 -5.23
C LEU A 41 -22.78 0.67 -5.57
N ALA A 42 -22.66 -0.47 -4.89
CA ALA A 42 -23.51 -1.65 -5.11
C ALA A 42 -24.99 -1.40 -4.79
N THR A 43 -25.28 -0.47 -3.87
CA THR A 43 -26.66 -0.04 -3.56
C THR A 43 -27.15 1.12 -4.44
N GLY A 44 -26.33 1.64 -5.37
CA GLY A 44 -26.66 2.77 -6.23
C GLY A 44 -26.62 4.14 -5.55
N ASP A 45 -26.04 4.25 -4.34
CA ASP A 45 -25.91 5.50 -3.60
C ASP A 45 -24.59 6.21 -3.95
N LEU A 46 -24.57 6.82 -5.14
CA LEU A 46 -23.40 7.55 -5.63
C LEU A 46 -22.99 8.73 -4.72
N PRO A 47 -23.91 9.54 -4.15
CA PRO A 47 -23.54 10.57 -3.17
C PRO A 47 -22.78 10.01 -1.96
N GLU A 48 -23.26 8.91 -1.36
CA GLU A 48 -22.55 8.27 -0.25
C GLU A 48 -21.22 7.67 -0.71
N ALA A 49 -21.15 7.06 -1.89
CA ALA A 49 -19.91 6.52 -2.43
C ALA A 49 -18.83 7.59 -2.63
N ARG A 50 -19.21 8.78 -3.14
CA ARG A 50 -18.32 9.96 -3.25
C ARG A 50 -17.84 10.45 -1.89
N ARG A 51 -18.72 10.45 -0.89
CA ARG A 51 -18.37 10.83 0.48
C ARG A 51 -17.38 9.84 1.10
N ARG A 52 -17.65 8.53 0.97
CA ARG A 52 -16.78 7.46 1.48
C ARG A 52 -15.42 7.46 0.82
N VAL A 53 -15.37 7.58 -0.51
CA VAL A 53 -14.09 7.56 -1.23
C VAL A 53 -13.27 8.82 -0.93
N GLY A 54 -13.93 9.96 -0.68
CA GLY A 54 -13.30 11.20 -0.21
C GLY A 54 -12.62 11.09 1.16
N MET A 55 -12.95 10.07 1.96
CA MET A 55 -12.25 9.81 3.23
C MET A 55 -10.90 9.08 3.05
N ILE A 56 -10.65 8.51 1.86
CA ILE A 56 -9.44 7.71 1.56
C ILE A 56 -8.64 8.23 0.37
N VAL A 57 -9.05 9.35 -0.25
CA VAL A 57 -8.33 10.00 -1.35
C VAL A 57 -8.09 11.47 -1.02
N GLY A 58 -6.98 12.01 -1.49
CA GLY A 58 -6.66 13.45 -1.34
C GLY A 58 -7.18 14.34 -2.49
N ARG A 59 -8.10 13.85 -3.33
CA ARG A 59 -8.63 14.55 -4.52
C ARG A 59 -10.10 14.89 -4.38
N ASP A 60 -10.59 15.82 -5.19
CA ASP A 60 -12.00 16.21 -5.18
C ASP A 60 -12.87 15.06 -5.70
N THR A 61 -13.90 14.69 -4.94
CA THR A 61 -14.76 13.53 -5.26
C THR A 61 -16.19 13.90 -5.66
N ALA A 62 -16.60 15.16 -5.46
CA ALA A 62 -17.98 15.60 -5.60
C ALA A 62 -18.58 15.35 -7.00
N ASN A 63 -17.74 15.39 -8.04
CA ASN A 63 -18.15 15.24 -9.44
C ASN A 63 -17.76 13.89 -10.06
N LEU A 64 -17.26 12.93 -9.27
CA LEU A 64 -16.86 11.62 -9.80
C LEU A 64 -18.10 10.81 -10.21
N ASP A 65 -18.10 10.24 -11.41
CA ASP A 65 -19.05 9.19 -11.76
C ASP A 65 -18.71 7.87 -11.04
N GLU A 66 -19.54 6.85 -11.21
CA GLU A 66 -19.35 5.54 -10.58
C GLU A 66 -17.97 4.93 -10.92
N ALA A 67 -17.55 5.01 -12.17
CA ALA A 67 -16.24 4.55 -12.61
C ALA A 67 -15.10 5.34 -11.95
N GLY A 68 -15.23 6.67 -11.84
CA GLY A 68 -14.27 7.54 -11.16
C GLY A 68 -14.15 7.25 -9.66
N VAL A 69 -15.26 6.92 -8.99
CA VAL A 69 -15.28 6.49 -7.59
C VAL A 69 -14.60 5.12 -7.44
N ALA A 70 -14.94 4.14 -8.29
CA ALA A 70 -14.30 2.83 -8.27
C ALA A 70 -12.79 2.93 -8.52
N ARG A 71 -12.38 3.78 -9.48
CA ARG A 71 -10.96 4.06 -9.78
C ARG A 71 -10.24 4.66 -8.60
N ALA A 72 -10.85 5.66 -7.95
CA ALA A 72 -10.29 6.29 -6.75
C ALA A 72 -10.06 5.28 -5.63
N ALA A 73 -11.04 4.41 -5.37
CA ALA A 73 -10.89 3.39 -4.35
C ALA A 73 -9.80 2.36 -4.70
N VAL A 74 -9.72 1.93 -5.96
CA VAL A 74 -8.70 0.97 -6.40
C VAL A 74 -7.29 1.56 -6.32
N GLU A 75 -7.10 2.79 -6.78
CA GLU A 75 -5.83 3.53 -6.66
C GLU A 75 -5.41 3.65 -5.20
N SER A 76 -6.31 4.11 -4.31
CA SER A 76 -5.99 4.25 -2.89
C SER A 76 -5.58 2.95 -2.23
N VAL A 77 -6.25 1.83 -2.52
CA VAL A 77 -5.85 0.52 -1.97
C VAL A 77 -4.52 0.06 -2.58
N ALA A 78 -4.32 0.26 -3.89
CA ALA A 78 -3.12 -0.17 -4.59
C ALA A 78 -1.88 0.60 -4.11
N GLU A 79 -2.00 1.90 -3.90
CA GLU A 79 -0.96 2.76 -3.33
C GLU A 79 -0.70 2.42 -1.86
N SER A 80 -1.76 2.39 -1.04
CA SER A 80 -1.64 2.24 0.42
C SER A 80 -1.24 0.84 0.89
N MET A 81 -1.22 -0.19 0.02
CA MET A 81 -0.83 -1.54 0.44
C MET A 81 0.64 -1.65 0.86
N VAL A 82 1.49 -0.80 0.28
CA VAL A 82 2.90 -0.74 0.68
C VAL A 82 2.97 -0.17 2.08
N ASP A 83 2.45 1.04 2.24
CA ASP A 83 2.63 1.82 3.45
C ASP A 83 1.84 1.30 4.64
N GLY A 84 0.64 0.82 4.37
CA GLY A 84 -0.27 0.31 5.38
C GLY A 84 0.04 -1.11 5.82
N VAL A 85 0.78 -1.90 5.04
CA VAL A 85 0.88 -3.35 5.30
C VAL A 85 2.28 -3.90 5.09
N THR A 86 2.78 -3.88 3.86
CA THR A 86 3.99 -4.64 3.53
C THR A 86 5.29 -3.98 4.00
N ALA A 87 5.38 -2.66 4.00
CA ALA A 87 6.52 -1.93 4.55
C ALA A 87 6.61 -2.05 6.09
N PRO A 88 5.52 -1.87 6.88
CA PRO A 88 5.54 -2.20 8.30
C PRO A 88 6.01 -3.63 8.59
N LEU A 89 5.54 -4.62 7.83
CA LEU A 89 5.99 -6.01 7.94
C LEU A 89 7.48 -6.17 7.60
N PHE A 90 7.95 -5.52 6.53
CA PHE A 90 9.36 -5.52 6.15
C PHE A 90 10.26 -5.04 7.29
N PHE A 91 9.97 -3.87 7.86
CA PHE A 91 10.76 -3.32 8.96
C PHE A 91 10.59 -4.11 10.26
N ALA A 92 9.41 -4.66 10.53
CA ALA A 92 9.18 -5.57 11.66
C ALA A 92 10.09 -6.79 11.58
N LEU A 93 10.24 -7.39 10.41
CA LEU A 93 11.11 -8.56 10.22
C LEU A 93 12.60 -8.20 10.17
N LEU A 94 12.97 -6.98 9.79
CA LEU A 94 14.36 -6.53 9.81
C LEU A 94 14.84 -6.16 11.21
N GLY A 95 14.08 -5.33 11.93
CA GLY A 95 14.51 -4.73 13.20
C GLY A 95 13.56 -4.93 14.38
N GLY A 96 12.46 -5.66 14.19
CA GLY A 96 11.44 -5.88 15.22
C GLY A 96 10.44 -4.72 15.33
N PRO A 97 9.64 -4.68 16.42
CA PRO A 97 8.53 -3.73 16.58
C PRO A 97 8.97 -2.26 16.50
N MET A 98 10.16 -1.93 17.01
CA MET A 98 10.66 -0.56 16.98
C MET A 98 10.97 -0.08 15.57
N ALA A 99 11.50 -0.94 14.69
CA ALA A 99 11.75 -0.58 13.30
C ALA A 99 10.43 -0.35 12.54
N ALA A 100 9.40 -1.16 12.79
CA ALA A 100 8.07 -0.94 12.25
C ALA A 100 7.45 0.38 12.74
N MET A 101 7.62 0.73 14.02
CA MET A 101 7.16 1.99 14.59
C MET A 101 7.90 3.21 14.02
N LEU A 102 9.22 3.11 13.83
CA LEU A 102 10.02 4.17 13.19
C LEU A 102 9.55 4.40 11.76
N TYR A 103 9.38 3.32 10.99
CA TYR A 103 8.80 3.40 9.66
C TYR A 103 7.42 4.07 9.70
N LYS A 104 6.53 3.64 10.60
CA LYS A 104 5.18 4.21 10.68
C LYS A 104 5.19 5.68 11.05
N THR A 105 6.16 6.12 11.84
CA THR A 105 6.36 7.54 12.16
C THR A 105 6.76 8.34 10.92
N VAL A 106 7.71 7.84 10.11
CA VAL A 106 8.10 8.47 8.83
C VAL A 106 6.89 8.60 7.91
N ASN A 107 6.14 7.51 7.71
CA ASN A 107 4.95 7.49 6.85
C ASN A 107 3.84 8.43 7.34
N THR A 108 3.63 8.50 8.66
CA THR A 108 2.66 9.43 9.25
C THR A 108 3.10 10.88 9.09
N MET A 109 4.40 11.17 9.20
CA MET A 109 4.93 12.52 8.97
C MET A 109 4.69 12.98 7.53
N ASP A 110 4.90 12.11 6.54
CA ASP A 110 4.61 12.46 5.14
C ASP A 110 3.11 12.74 4.93
N SER A 111 2.23 11.88 5.46
CA SER A 111 0.78 12.10 5.36
C SER A 111 0.29 13.39 6.04
N MET A 112 0.92 13.81 7.14
CA MET A 112 0.52 15.00 7.90
C MET A 112 1.10 16.30 7.32
N PHE A 113 2.33 16.26 6.80
CA PHE A 113 3.10 17.47 6.45
C PHE A 113 3.53 17.53 4.98
N GLY A 114 3.35 16.47 4.21
CA GLY A 114 3.68 16.40 2.78
C GLY A 114 2.80 17.32 1.90
N TYR A 115 1.68 17.82 2.42
CA TYR A 115 0.87 18.84 1.75
C TYR A 115 1.62 20.17 1.66
N LYS A 116 1.66 20.74 0.45
CA LYS A 116 2.30 22.02 0.12
C LYS A 116 1.55 23.21 0.75
N ASN A 117 1.60 23.33 2.06
CA ASN A 117 1.32 24.59 2.75
C ASN A 117 2.58 25.46 2.67
N GLU A 118 2.44 26.74 2.31
CA GLU A 118 3.56 27.70 2.20
C GLU A 118 4.43 27.74 3.47
N ARG A 119 3.84 27.42 4.62
CA ARG A 119 4.50 27.36 5.93
C ARG A 119 5.43 26.16 6.14
N TYR A 120 5.19 25.01 5.48
CA TYR A 120 5.92 23.75 5.73
C TYR A 120 6.63 23.17 4.51
N LEU A 121 6.73 23.93 3.42
CA LEU A 121 7.23 23.44 2.13
C LEU A 121 8.54 22.63 2.20
N LYS A 122 9.54 23.10 2.95
CA LYS A 122 10.84 22.41 3.12
C LYS A 122 10.74 21.19 4.03
N PHE A 123 9.91 21.26 5.08
CA PHE A 123 9.71 20.17 6.03
C PHE A 123 8.90 19.03 5.39
N GLY A 124 7.82 19.37 4.69
CA GLY A 124 7.04 18.43 3.89
C GLY A 124 7.88 17.76 2.80
N TRP A 125 8.75 18.51 2.12
CA TRP A 125 9.67 17.93 1.14
C TRP A 125 10.64 16.92 1.77
N ALA A 126 11.23 17.23 2.92
CA ALA A 126 12.13 16.31 3.60
C ALA A 126 11.40 15.06 4.12
N ALA A 127 10.17 15.21 4.63
CA ALA A 127 9.32 14.10 5.05
C ALA A 127 8.97 13.17 3.87
N ALA A 128 8.49 13.74 2.76
CA ALA A 128 8.17 13.00 1.54
C ALA A 128 9.39 12.27 0.96
N ARG A 129 10.55 12.93 0.95
CA ARG A 129 11.78 12.32 0.46
C ARG A 129 12.26 11.16 1.34
N LEU A 130 12.12 11.30 2.66
CA LEU A 130 12.46 10.23 3.59
C LEU A 130 11.50 9.05 3.45
N ASP A 131 10.19 9.31 3.31
CA ASP A 131 9.19 8.29 3.04
C ASP A 131 9.52 7.53 1.75
N ASP A 132 9.80 8.26 0.67
CA ASP A 132 10.20 7.67 -0.61
C ASP A 132 11.42 6.74 -0.48
N ILE A 133 12.40 7.10 0.36
CA ILE A 133 13.60 6.29 0.59
C ILE A 133 13.25 5.01 1.37
N VAL A 134 12.50 5.12 2.47
CA VAL A 134 12.19 3.94 3.31
C VAL A 134 11.24 2.97 2.59
N ASN A 135 10.39 3.47 1.69
CA ASN A 135 9.48 2.67 0.88
C ASN A 135 10.11 2.12 -0.41
N PHE A 136 11.33 2.53 -0.77
CA PHE A 136 11.97 2.12 -2.01
C PHE A 136 12.07 0.60 -2.16
N VAL A 137 12.59 -0.10 -1.15
CA VAL A 137 12.75 -1.55 -1.17
C VAL A 137 11.40 -2.27 -0.97
N PRO A 138 10.58 -1.92 0.03
CA PRO A 138 9.25 -2.53 0.20
C PRO A 138 8.38 -2.46 -1.04
N ALA A 139 8.26 -1.30 -1.71
CA ALA A 139 7.41 -1.14 -2.89
C ALA A 139 7.82 -2.08 -4.05
N ARG A 140 9.13 -2.23 -4.26
CA ARG A 140 9.69 -3.12 -5.30
C ARG A 140 9.47 -4.59 -4.97
N LEU A 141 9.69 -4.97 -3.72
CA LEU A 141 9.43 -6.33 -3.26
C LEU A 141 7.95 -6.69 -3.42
N THR A 142 7.06 -5.84 -2.89
CA THR A 142 5.61 -6.08 -2.89
C THR A 142 5.07 -6.18 -4.31
N SER A 143 5.41 -5.22 -5.18
CA SER A 143 4.95 -5.23 -6.58
C SER A 143 5.38 -6.47 -7.35
N MET A 144 6.58 -7.01 -7.09
CA MET A 144 7.06 -8.26 -7.71
C MET A 144 6.33 -9.51 -7.22
N LEU A 145 5.68 -9.45 -6.05
CA LEU A 145 4.88 -10.55 -5.51
C LEU A 145 3.40 -10.47 -5.93
N ILE A 146 2.94 -9.33 -6.44
CA ILE A 146 1.57 -9.17 -6.97
C ILE A 146 1.26 -10.13 -8.13
N PRO A 147 2.15 -10.41 -9.11
CA PRO A 147 1.89 -11.43 -10.12
C PRO A 147 1.66 -12.83 -9.54
N ALA A 148 2.35 -13.20 -8.46
CA ALA A 148 2.10 -14.46 -7.76
C ALA A 148 0.75 -14.44 -7.03
N ALA A 149 0.36 -13.31 -6.43
CA ALA A 149 -0.97 -13.12 -5.87
C ALA A 149 -2.07 -13.22 -6.95
N ALA A 150 -1.84 -12.63 -8.13
CA ALA A 150 -2.72 -12.72 -9.28
C ALA A 150 -2.90 -14.18 -9.73
N PHE A 151 -1.82 -14.98 -9.74
CA PHE A 151 -1.90 -16.42 -10.04
C PHE A 151 -2.81 -17.16 -9.07
N LEU A 152 -2.63 -16.96 -7.75
CA LEU A 152 -3.46 -17.59 -6.72
C LEU A 152 -4.94 -17.23 -6.84
N LEU A 153 -5.22 -15.99 -7.29
CA LEU A 153 -6.57 -15.46 -7.46
C LEU A 153 -7.15 -15.71 -8.86
N ARG A 154 -6.42 -16.41 -9.75
CA ARG A 154 -6.80 -16.66 -11.15
C ARG A 154 -7.06 -15.38 -11.96
N LEU A 155 -6.24 -14.37 -11.72
CA LEU A 155 -6.18 -13.10 -12.44
C LEU A 155 -5.05 -13.11 -13.50
N ASP A 156 -4.87 -12.01 -14.24
CA ASP A 156 -3.88 -11.97 -15.33
C ASP A 156 -2.44 -11.75 -14.82
N VAL A 157 -1.71 -12.85 -14.66
CA VAL A 157 -0.29 -12.84 -14.25
C VAL A 157 0.60 -12.14 -15.27
N LYS A 158 0.34 -12.33 -16.56
CA LYS A 158 1.17 -11.77 -17.64
C LYS A 158 0.93 -10.28 -17.74
N GLY A 159 -0.34 -9.86 -17.68
CA GLY A 159 -0.74 -8.46 -17.59
C GLY A 159 -0.09 -7.76 -16.39
N ALA A 160 -0.15 -8.38 -15.20
CA ALA A 160 0.48 -7.85 -13.99
C ALA A 160 1.97 -7.56 -14.18
N LEU A 161 2.74 -8.52 -14.71
CA LEU A 161 4.18 -8.37 -14.97
C LEU A 161 4.47 -7.34 -16.06
N PHE A 162 3.76 -7.41 -17.18
CA PHE A 162 3.99 -6.54 -18.33
C PHE A 162 3.74 -5.07 -17.97
N ILE A 163 2.59 -4.77 -17.36
CA ILE A 163 2.24 -3.41 -16.96
C ILE A 163 3.14 -2.92 -15.83
N LEU A 164 3.48 -3.76 -14.84
CA LEU A 164 4.46 -3.42 -13.81
C LEU A 164 5.78 -2.95 -14.42
N LEU A 165 6.34 -3.68 -15.38
CA LEU A 165 7.61 -3.31 -15.99
C LEU A 165 7.50 -2.06 -16.87
N ARG A 166 6.38 -1.91 -17.59
CA ARG A 166 6.13 -0.81 -18.53
C ARG A 166 5.83 0.52 -17.83
N ASP A 167 4.99 0.50 -16.79
CA ASP A 167 4.33 1.69 -16.26
C ASP A 167 4.71 2.04 -14.82
N ARG A 168 5.51 1.25 -14.11
CA ARG A 168 5.92 1.54 -12.71
C ARG A 168 6.50 2.94 -12.46
N GLY A 169 7.07 3.58 -13.48
CA GLY A 169 7.64 4.92 -13.41
C GLY A 169 6.64 6.05 -13.72
N ARG A 170 5.38 5.73 -14.03
CA ARG A 170 4.33 6.69 -14.40
C ARG A 170 3.56 7.17 -13.16
N HIS A 171 4.27 7.59 -12.13
CA HIS A 171 3.69 8.17 -10.93
C HIS A 171 4.62 9.24 -10.37
N ALA A 172 4.09 10.22 -9.64
CA ALA A 172 4.90 11.28 -9.03
C ALA A 172 5.80 10.73 -7.92
N SER A 173 5.28 9.82 -7.08
CA SER A 173 6.11 9.03 -6.16
C SER A 173 6.85 7.92 -6.93
N PRO A 174 8.15 7.72 -6.68
CA PRO A 174 8.95 6.61 -7.21
C PRO A 174 8.52 5.22 -6.71
N ASN A 175 7.55 5.16 -5.79
CA ASN A 175 7.10 3.93 -5.14
C ASN A 175 5.67 3.55 -5.52
N SER A 176 4.69 4.46 -5.41
CA SER A 176 3.26 4.10 -5.59
C SER A 176 2.96 3.47 -6.95
N GLY A 177 3.60 3.97 -8.03
CA GLY A 177 3.39 3.48 -9.39
C GLY A 177 3.73 2.00 -9.57
N HIS A 178 4.57 1.42 -8.71
CA HIS A 178 4.90 -0.01 -8.78
C HIS A 178 3.69 -0.89 -8.48
N THR A 179 3.01 -0.68 -7.35
CA THR A 179 1.87 -1.52 -6.97
C THR A 179 0.63 -1.20 -7.79
N GLU A 180 0.41 0.07 -8.14
CA GLU A 180 -0.65 0.47 -9.07
C GLU A 180 -0.51 -0.22 -10.43
N ALA A 181 0.69 -0.23 -11.02
CA ALA A 181 0.94 -0.88 -12.30
C ALA A 181 0.71 -2.40 -12.25
N ALA A 182 1.20 -3.06 -11.19
CA ALA A 182 1.00 -4.49 -11.03
C ALA A 182 -0.49 -4.85 -10.85
N VAL A 183 -1.24 -4.06 -10.08
CA VAL A 183 -2.68 -4.24 -9.86
C VAL A 183 -3.48 -3.97 -11.13
N ALA A 184 -3.20 -2.85 -11.81
CA ALA A 184 -3.86 -2.47 -13.06
C ALA A 184 -3.72 -3.57 -14.13
N GLY A 185 -2.49 -4.09 -14.29
CA GLY A 185 -2.22 -5.21 -15.18
C GLY A 185 -2.89 -6.52 -14.75
N ALA A 186 -2.95 -6.83 -13.46
CA ALA A 186 -3.59 -8.06 -12.97
C ALA A 186 -5.11 -8.06 -13.20
N ILE A 187 -5.74 -6.89 -13.09
CA ILE A 187 -7.20 -6.72 -13.14
C ILE A 187 -7.68 -6.32 -14.55
N GLY A 188 -6.79 -5.84 -15.42
CA GLY A 188 -7.08 -5.46 -16.81
C GLY A 188 -7.76 -4.09 -16.95
N ILE A 189 -7.35 -3.14 -16.11
CA ILE A 189 -7.93 -1.78 -16.05
C ILE A 189 -6.85 -0.71 -16.22
N GLN A 190 -7.28 0.51 -16.50
CA GLN A 190 -6.42 1.69 -16.52
C GLN A 190 -6.68 2.57 -15.27
N LEU A 191 -5.60 2.93 -14.60
CA LEU A 191 -5.55 3.86 -13.47
C LEU A 191 -4.89 5.18 -13.91
N GLY A 192 -4.92 6.18 -13.03
CA GLY A 192 -4.38 7.50 -13.27
C GLY A 192 -5.30 8.37 -14.14
N GLY A 193 -4.69 9.23 -14.95
CA GLY A 193 -5.42 10.19 -15.79
C GLY A 193 -5.87 11.46 -15.05
N PRO A 194 -6.76 12.25 -15.66
CA PRO A 194 -7.15 13.56 -15.15
C PRO A 194 -7.91 13.44 -13.82
N ASN A 195 -7.51 14.26 -12.85
CA ASN A 195 -8.13 14.34 -11.52
C ASN A 195 -8.23 15.80 -11.07
N LEU A 196 -9.28 16.14 -10.33
CA LEU A 196 -9.46 17.48 -9.76
C LEU A 196 -8.87 17.53 -8.34
N TYR A 197 -8.09 18.57 -8.05
CA TYR A 197 -7.55 18.87 -6.73
C TYR A 197 -7.83 20.34 -6.42
N PHE A 198 -8.61 20.62 -5.36
CA PHE A 198 -8.96 21.98 -4.97
C PHE A 198 -9.54 22.81 -6.14
N GLY A 199 -10.37 22.17 -6.98
CA GLY A 199 -10.96 22.74 -8.18
C GLY A 199 -10.05 22.83 -9.40
N GLN A 200 -8.78 22.45 -9.29
CA GLN A 200 -7.82 22.49 -10.40
C GLN A 200 -7.64 21.12 -11.05
N LEU A 201 -7.71 21.08 -12.38
CA LEU A 201 -7.47 19.85 -13.14
C LEU A 201 -5.97 19.55 -13.19
N LEU A 202 -5.59 18.40 -12.64
CA LEU A 202 -4.24 17.86 -12.71
C LEU A 202 -4.24 16.63 -13.60
N GLU A 203 -3.52 16.71 -14.72
CA GLU A 203 -3.28 15.57 -15.59
C GLU A 203 -2.16 14.69 -15.01
N LYS A 204 -2.53 13.51 -14.53
CA LYS A 204 -1.57 12.45 -14.17
C LYS A 204 -1.36 11.53 -15.37
N PRO A 205 -0.16 10.96 -15.54
CA PRO A 205 0.03 9.89 -16.51
C PRO A 205 -0.88 8.70 -16.21
N SER A 206 -1.26 7.95 -17.25
CA SER A 206 -2.05 6.74 -17.10
C SER A 206 -1.17 5.51 -16.83
N ILE A 207 -1.69 4.60 -16.02
CA ILE A 207 -1.05 3.34 -15.63
C ILE A 207 -1.96 2.18 -16.05
N GLY A 208 -1.45 1.24 -16.83
CA GLY A 208 -2.23 0.13 -17.36
C GLY A 208 -3.00 0.48 -18.63
N ASP A 209 -3.74 -0.52 -19.13
CA ASP A 209 -4.50 -0.45 -20.38
C ASP A 209 -5.99 -0.67 -20.08
N PRO A 210 -6.91 0.05 -20.77
CA PRO A 210 -8.34 -0.09 -20.57
C PRO A 210 -8.87 -1.33 -21.33
N ILE A 211 -8.34 -2.51 -21.02
CA ILE A 211 -8.76 -3.80 -21.63
C ILE A 211 -10.26 -4.02 -21.39
N ARG A 212 -10.74 -3.60 -20.22
CA ARG A 212 -12.16 -3.47 -19.89
C ARG A 212 -12.40 -2.22 -19.04
N PRO A 213 -13.64 -1.69 -18.98
CA PRO A 213 -13.98 -0.63 -18.04
C PRO A 213 -13.80 -1.10 -16.59
N ILE A 214 -13.49 -0.14 -15.74
CA ILE A 214 -13.47 -0.35 -14.30
C ILE A 214 -14.89 -0.45 -13.76
N GLU A 215 -15.10 -1.35 -12.80
CA GLU A 215 -16.40 -1.60 -12.18
C GLU A 215 -16.26 -1.66 -10.65
N PRO A 216 -17.34 -1.46 -9.87
CA PRO A 216 -17.26 -1.50 -8.40
C PRO A 216 -16.61 -2.78 -7.84
N GLN A 217 -16.80 -3.92 -8.50
CA GLN A 217 -16.22 -5.21 -8.10
C GLN A 217 -14.67 -5.20 -8.11
N ASP A 218 -14.04 -4.28 -8.84
CA ASP A 218 -12.59 -4.11 -8.83
C ASP A 218 -12.04 -3.67 -7.48
N ILE A 219 -12.84 -2.98 -6.67
CA ILE A 219 -12.52 -2.65 -5.28
C ILE A 219 -12.30 -3.94 -4.47
N LEU A 220 -13.15 -4.95 -4.67
CA LEU A 220 -12.99 -6.25 -4.03
C LEU A 220 -11.85 -7.07 -4.62
N ARG A 221 -11.56 -6.93 -5.92
CA ARG A 221 -10.41 -7.59 -6.57
C ARG A 221 -9.09 -7.04 -6.04
N VAL A 222 -8.94 -5.73 -5.91
CA VAL A 222 -7.73 -5.12 -5.35
C VAL A 222 -7.55 -5.46 -3.87
N ASN A 223 -8.64 -5.52 -3.07
CA ASN A 223 -8.57 -5.98 -1.68
C ASN A 223 -8.02 -7.41 -1.57
N ARG A 224 -8.48 -8.31 -2.45
CA ARG A 224 -7.97 -9.68 -2.49
C ARG A 224 -6.49 -9.73 -2.91
N LEU A 225 -6.09 -8.95 -3.93
CA LEU A 225 -4.69 -8.84 -4.33
C LEU A 225 -3.81 -8.29 -3.20
N MET A 226 -4.27 -7.25 -2.51
CA MET A 226 -3.60 -6.65 -1.36
C MET A 226 -3.37 -7.71 -0.26
N LEU A 227 -4.41 -8.45 0.13
CA LEU A 227 -4.31 -9.48 1.16
C LEU A 227 -3.39 -10.64 0.73
N ALA A 228 -3.59 -11.19 -0.47
CA ALA A 228 -2.77 -12.28 -0.98
C ALA A 228 -1.31 -11.87 -1.16
N GLY A 229 -1.06 -10.68 -1.72
CA GLY A 229 0.27 -10.10 -1.87
C GLY A 229 0.95 -9.83 -0.53
N SER A 230 0.20 -9.36 0.46
CA SER A 230 0.71 -9.15 1.83
C SER A 230 1.08 -10.47 2.50
N CYS A 231 0.25 -11.51 2.37
CA CYS A 231 0.55 -12.85 2.88
C CYS A 231 1.80 -13.44 2.21
N LEU A 232 1.92 -13.32 0.88
CA LEU A 232 3.11 -13.78 0.15
C LEU A 232 4.37 -13.02 0.58
N THR A 233 4.25 -11.70 0.76
CA THR A 233 5.35 -10.85 1.26
C THR A 233 5.78 -11.29 2.66
N PHE A 234 4.82 -11.53 3.55
CA PHE A 234 5.10 -12.01 4.90
C PHE A 234 5.82 -13.36 4.91
N ILE A 235 5.32 -14.34 4.14
CA ILE A 235 5.94 -15.67 4.02
C ILE A 235 7.35 -15.56 3.45
N PHE A 236 7.53 -14.77 2.38
CA PHE A 236 8.83 -14.54 1.77
C PHE A 236 9.83 -13.96 2.79
N LEU A 237 9.44 -12.89 3.49
CA LEU A 237 10.30 -12.23 4.47
C LEU A 237 10.61 -13.14 5.67
N LEU A 238 9.64 -13.93 6.15
CA LEU A 238 9.85 -14.91 7.22
C LEU A 238 10.86 -15.97 6.80
N THR A 239 10.71 -16.50 5.57
CA THR A 239 11.62 -17.50 5.02
C THR A 239 13.02 -16.93 4.89
N LEU A 240 13.15 -15.72 4.35
CA LEU A 240 14.43 -15.02 4.23
C LEU A 240 15.10 -14.82 5.60
N ARG A 241 14.34 -14.33 6.58
CA ARG A 241 14.84 -14.13 7.95
C ARG A 241 15.30 -15.45 8.57
N TYR A 242 14.52 -16.52 8.41
CA TYR A 242 14.86 -17.84 8.91
C TYR A 242 16.18 -18.35 8.32
N GLN A 243 16.36 -18.22 6.99
CA GLN A 243 17.60 -18.62 6.31
C GLN A 243 18.82 -17.81 6.80
N ILE A 244 18.66 -16.51 7.01
CA ILE A 244 19.74 -15.66 7.56
C ILE A 244 20.14 -16.12 8.96
N VAL A 245 19.17 -16.36 9.84
CA VAL A 245 19.43 -16.84 11.21
C VAL A 245 20.09 -18.21 11.21
N LEU A 246 19.63 -19.14 10.36
CA LEU A 246 20.24 -20.45 10.20
C LEU A 246 21.68 -20.37 9.67
N HIS A 247 21.96 -19.46 8.75
CA HIS A 247 23.30 -19.30 8.21
C HIS A 247 24.25 -18.74 9.27
N LEU A 248 23.84 -17.69 9.99
CA LEU A 248 24.63 -17.10 11.07
C LEU A 248 24.87 -18.06 12.24
N SER A 249 23.88 -18.88 12.61
CA SER A 249 24.05 -19.86 13.69
C SER A 249 25.06 -20.97 13.33
N ARG A 250 25.19 -21.31 12.05
CA ARG A 250 26.23 -22.25 11.58
C ARG A 250 27.65 -21.68 11.71
N PHE A 251 27.83 -20.36 11.60
CA PHE A 251 29.14 -19.71 11.80
C PHE A 251 29.52 -19.50 13.27
N ILE A 252 28.55 -19.45 14.19
CA ILE A 252 28.81 -19.23 15.62
C ILE A 252 29.16 -20.55 16.34
N ILE A 253 28.82 -21.70 15.75
CA ILE A 253 29.06 -23.04 16.33
C ILE A 253 30.36 -23.67 15.79
N CYS A 254 31.07 -23.02 14.85
CA CYS A 254 32.42 -23.39 14.41
C CYS A 254 33.44 -22.40 14.99
#